data_AF-A0A7V7DPN4-F1
#
_entry.id   AF-A0A7V7DPN4-F1
#
_cell.length_a   1.000
_cell.length_b   1.000
_cell.length_c   1.000
_cell.angle_alpha   90.00
_cell.angle_beta   90.00
_cell.angle_gamma   90.00
#
_symmetry.space_group_name_H-M   'P 1'
#
loop_
_entity.id
_entity.type
_entity.pdbx_description
1 polymer ?
#
loop_
_entity_poly.entity_id
_entity_poly.type
_entity_poly.pdbx_seq_one_letter_code
_entity_poly.pdbx_strand_id
1 'polypeptide(L)'
;MSSTPDLIVSPKQRQEIRGWALLALTALALAGLLALLLVLSRVPAVSDWLPWGNSFFYRALITHVVLSVDIWFLACLGLLSAMVAGGRRGAVLGWVGLVLSFLGMVLLLSPALADQGEPSLNNYVPVLNHPLFSVGLLFFALGIALACLRLWPFLRPSSAPFAFGVACAGAIYLMACLCFAMAYVLIPSSTDSAMANERLFWGGGHVLQLLNTMLLLLIWQDLAQRLWGPTSLPVDLVRAAYLLLLAFALGAPLLYLRFDVLSLAHRHAFTALLWYGLPLPCLAMGFGVARCLWQARPLDWRSPAILSLFLSLAVFAIGGLAGFFLGIADTRTPSHYHAVIGGVNLGLMGLFLVRILPLLGRPIQKVRLMTRALHLYGWGQLLHALGFFLAGAAGVPRKT
;
A
#
# COMPACT_ATOMS: atom_id res chain seq x y z
N MET A 1 -25.43 -17.30 -4.83
CA MET A 1 -24.48 -17.19 -3.70
C MET A 1 -23.83 -18.56 -3.51
N SER A 2 -22.78 -18.90 -4.26
CA SER A 2 -22.02 -20.12 -3.98
C SER A 2 -21.07 -19.81 -2.83
N SER A 3 -21.35 -20.37 -1.65
CA SER A 3 -20.49 -20.29 -0.48
C SER A 3 -19.15 -20.92 -0.83
N THR A 4 -18.15 -20.07 -1.09
CA THR A 4 -16.77 -20.45 -0.82
C THR A 4 -16.73 -20.85 0.65
N PRO A 5 -16.12 -21.99 1.03
CA PRO A 5 -16.05 -22.38 2.43
C PRO A 5 -15.38 -21.23 3.19
N ASP A 6 -16.13 -20.58 4.06
CA ASP A 6 -15.59 -19.55 4.94
C ASP A 6 -14.40 -20.16 5.66
N LEU A 7 -13.26 -19.46 5.63
CA LEU A 7 -12.09 -19.87 6.40
C LEU A 7 -12.53 -20.05 7.86
N ILE A 8 -12.56 -21.29 8.32
CA ILE A 8 -12.82 -21.61 9.73
C ILE A 8 -11.58 -21.15 10.50
N VAL A 9 -11.60 -19.89 10.93
CA VAL A 9 -10.53 -19.28 11.72
C VAL A 9 -10.73 -19.60 13.20
N SER A 10 -9.67 -20.04 13.86
CA SER A 10 -9.69 -20.24 15.31
C SER A 10 -9.96 -18.92 16.06
N PRO A 11 -10.49 -18.96 17.30
CA PRO A 11 -10.71 -17.73 18.09
C PRO A 11 -9.45 -16.87 18.25
N LYS A 12 -8.29 -17.50 18.49
CA LYS A 12 -7.00 -16.80 18.61
C LYS A 12 -6.58 -16.14 17.29
N GLN A 13 -6.76 -16.83 16.16
CA GLN A 13 -6.49 -16.26 14.84
C GLN A 13 -7.43 -15.08 14.54
N ARG A 14 -8.72 -15.20 14.86
CA ARG A 14 -9.69 -14.12 14.69
C ARG A 14 -9.35 -12.87 15.50
N GLN A 15 -8.84 -13.04 16.72
CA GLN A 15 -8.35 -11.93 17.55
C GLN A 15 -7.16 -11.22 16.91
N GLU A 16 -6.20 -11.98 16.37
CA GLU A 16 -5.05 -11.41 15.70
C GLU A 16 -5.45 -10.65 14.42
N ILE A 17 -6.32 -11.26 13.58
CA ILE A 17 -6.90 -10.59 12.40
C ILE A 17 -7.60 -9.29 12.81
N ARG A 18 -8.36 -9.30 13.91
CA ARG A 18 -9.02 -8.10 14.43
C ARG A 18 -8.01 -7.02 14.83
N GLY A 19 -6.91 -7.39 15.47
CA GLY A 19 -5.85 -6.47 15.87
C GLY A 19 -5.22 -5.76 14.66
N TRP A 20 -4.81 -6.52 13.65
CA TRP A 20 -4.27 -5.96 12.41
C TRP A 20 -5.31 -5.12 11.65
N ALA A 21 -6.57 -5.56 11.60
CA ALA A 21 -7.66 -4.80 10.98
C ALA A 21 -7.88 -3.45 11.67
N LEU A 22 -7.83 -3.42 13.01
CA LEU A 22 -7.97 -2.19 13.78
C LEU A 22 -6.78 -1.25 13.54
N LEU A 23 -5.54 -1.75 13.60
CA LEU A 23 -4.35 -0.94 13.30
C LEU A 23 -4.45 -0.30 11.92
N ALA A 24 -4.80 -1.09 10.91
CA ALA A 24 -4.95 -0.63 9.54
C ALA A 24 -6.05 0.45 9.45
N LEU A 25 -7.27 0.15 9.93
CA LEU A 25 -8.39 1.08 9.84
C LEU A 25 -8.16 2.38 10.63
N THR A 26 -7.48 2.30 11.79
CA THR A 26 -7.08 3.49 12.56
C THR A 26 -6.11 4.35 11.78
N ALA A 27 -5.07 3.76 11.17
CA ALA A 27 -4.14 4.51 10.32
C ALA A 27 -4.87 5.22 9.16
N LEU A 28 -5.74 4.49 8.45
CA LEU A 28 -6.51 5.06 7.33
C LEU A 28 -7.44 6.20 7.79
N ALA A 29 -8.12 6.04 8.93
CA ALA A 29 -9.03 7.05 9.46
C ALA A 29 -8.28 8.34 9.87
N LEU A 30 -7.15 8.20 10.57
CA LEU A 30 -6.30 9.34 10.93
C LEU A 30 -5.71 10.02 9.70
N ALA A 31 -5.26 9.25 8.71
CA ALA A 31 -4.77 9.80 7.45
C ALA A 31 -5.86 10.57 6.70
N GLY A 32 -7.09 10.05 6.66
CA GLY A 32 -8.23 10.72 6.04
C GLY A 32 -8.58 12.05 6.72
N LEU A 33 -8.53 12.09 8.07
CA LEU A 33 -8.70 13.33 8.81
C LEU A 33 -7.61 14.35 8.45
N LEU A 34 -6.35 13.93 8.42
CA LEU A 34 -5.23 14.80 8.01
C LEU A 34 -5.37 15.29 6.56
N ALA A 35 -5.88 14.46 5.65
CA ALA A 35 -6.13 14.87 4.26
C ALA A 35 -7.14 16.03 4.18
N LEU A 36 -8.21 15.97 4.98
CA LEU A 36 -9.19 17.06 5.06
C LEU A 36 -8.53 18.34 5.61
N LEU A 37 -7.74 18.22 6.68
CA LEU A 37 -7.03 19.36 7.27
C LEU A 37 -6.00 19.97 6.30
N LEU A 38 -5.31 19.16 5.50
CA LEU A 38 -4.38 19.62 4.47
C LEU A 38 -5.06 20.38 3.33
N VAL A 39 -6.24 19.93 2.90
CA VAL A 39 -7.04 20.67 1.91
C VAL A 39 -7.47 22.01 2.50
N LEU A 40 -7.96 22.01 3.75
CA LEU A 40 -8.35 23.23 4.45
C LEU A 40 -7.17 24.18 4.66
N SER A 41 -5.96 23.67 4.90
CA SER A 41 -4.77 24.52 5.07
C SER A 41 -4.34 25.24 3.80
N ARG A 42 -4.91 24.87 2.64
CA ARG A 42 -4.69 25.54 1.34
C ARG A 42 -5.84 26.48 0.96
N VAL A 43 -6.88 26.57 1.79
CA VAL A 43 -7.97 27.54 1.60
C VAL A 43 -7.57 28.89 2.24
N PRO A 44 -7.56 30.00 1.48
CA PRO A 44 -7.27 31.32 2.03
C PRO A 44 -8.14 31.64 3.26
N ALA A 45 -7.57 32.30 4.27
CA ALA A 45 -8.17 32.62 5.57
C ALA A 45 -8.47 31.43 6.52
N VAL A 46 -8.52 30.19 6.03
CA VAL A 46 -8.66 28.99 6.87
C VAL A 46 -7.32 28.52 7.42
N SER A 47 -6.23 28.76 6.68
CA SER A 47 -4.85 28.45 7.10
C SER A 47 -4.49 29.04 8.46
N ASP A 48 -5.00 30.24 8.77
CA ASP A 48 -4.66 30.99 9.98
C ASP A 48 -5.30 30.39 11.24
N TRP A 49 -6.27 29.48 11.06
CA TRP A 49 -7.01 28.84 12.15
C TRP A 49 -6.42 27.48 12.52
N LEU A 50 -5.45 26.98 11.73
CA LEU A 50 -4.82 25.69 11.97
C LEU A 50 -3.66 25.81 12.96
N PRO A 51 -3.42 24.77 13.79
CA PRO A 51 -2.28 24.74 14.70
C PRO A 51 -0.98 24.94 13.92
N TRP A 52 -0.02 25.70 14.44
CA TRP A 52 1.34 25.85 13.88
C TRP A 52 1.45 26.53 12.49
N GLY A 53 0.36 27.11 11.97
CA GLY A 53 0.39 27.92 10.74
C GLY A 53 1.01 27.19 9.54
N ASN A 54 2.00 27.80 8.88
CA ASN A 54 2.61 27.23 7.68
C ASN A 54 3.42 25.94 7.92
N SER A 55 3.91 25.67 9.14
CA SER A 55 4.63 24.43 9.45
C SER A 55 3.69 23.22 9.53
N PHE A 56 2.40 23.46 9.82
CA PHE A 56 1.36 22.45 9.86
C PHE A 56 1.31 21.63 8.58
N PHE A 57 1.34 22.31 7.42
CA PHE A 57 1.14 21.67 6.13
C PHE A 57 2.17 20.56 5.90
N TYR A 58 3.46 20.84 6.10
CA TYR A 58 4.51 19.86 5.82
C TYR A 58 4.44 18.67 6.79
N ARG A 59 4.22 18.92 8.07
CA ARG A 59 4.10 17.86 9.09
C ARG A 59 2.87 16.99 8.87
N ALA A 60 1.72 17.62 8.61
CA ALA A 60 0.48 16.93 8.31
C ALA A 60 0.60 16.13 7.00
N LEU A 61 1.30 16.66 5.99
CA LEU A 61 1.53 15.97 4.72
C LEU A 61 2.37 14.71 4.91
N ILE A 62 3.49 14.81 5.63
CA ILE A 62 4.36 13.66 5.95
C ILE A 62 3.54 12.60 6.70
N THR A 63 2.84 13.01 7.75
CA THR A 63 2.05 12.11 8.60
C THR A 63 0.90 11.47 7.84
N HIS A 64 0.21 12.24 6.98
CA HIS A 64 -0.83 11.73 6.11
C HIS A 64 -0.31 10.64 5.17
N VAL A 65 0.83 10.89 4.49
CA VAL A 65 1.40 9.93 3.53
C VAL A 65 1.81 8.65 4.25
N VAL A 66 2.55 8.76 5.36
CA VAL A 66 3.00 7.59 6.14
C VAL A 66 1.81 6.78 6.65
N LEU A 67 0.75 7.41 7.13
CA LEU A 67 -0.43 6.68 7.61
C LEU A 67 -1.27 6.07 6.47
N SER A 68 -1.49 6.82 5.38
CA SER A 68 -2.37 6.41 4.28
C SER A 68 -1.77 5.37 3.35
N VAL A 69 -0.45 5.30 3.23
CA VAL A 69 0.25 4.37 2.34
C VAL A 69 1.04 3.36 3.17
N ASP A 70 2.06 3.82 3.91
CA ASP A 70 3.00 2.90 4.55
C ASP A 70 2.32 2.08 5.65
N ILE A 71 1.68 2.73 6.62
CA ILE A 71 1.05 2.02 7.74
C ILE A 71 -0.20 1.27 7.28
N TRP A 72 -1.10 1.92 6.54
CA TRP A 72 -2.33 1.30 6.06
C TRP A 72 -2.07 0.04 5.22
N PHE A 73 -1.24 0.11 4.19
CA PHE A 73 -1.01 -1.05 3.30
C PHE A 73 -0.18 -2.14 3.97
N LEU A 74 0.85 -1.78 4.73
CA LEU A 74 1.67 -2.79 5.41
C LEU A 74 0.91 -3.45 6.58
N ALA A 75 0.06 -2.72 7.30
CA ALA A 75 -0.85 -3.35 8.27
C ALA A 75 -1.84 -4.31 7.58
N CYS A 76 -2.27 -4.02 6.36
CA CYS A 76 -3.05 -4.97 5.55
C CYS A 76 -2.23 -6.23 5.18
N LEU A 77 -0.92 -6.11 4.90
CA LEU A 77 -0.04 -7.28 4.75
C LEU A 77 0.02 -8.10 6.05
N GLY A 78 0.16 -7.45 7.21
CA GLY A 78 0.11 -8.10 8.52
C GLY A 78 -1.22 -8.86 8.76
N LEU A 79 -2.34 -8.24 8.36
CA LEU A 79 -3.67 -8.85 8.37
C LEU A 79 -3.76 -10.08 7.45
N LEU A 80 -3.29 -9.99 6.20
CA LEU A 80 -3.25 -11.12 5.27
C LEU A 80 -2.37 -12.24 5.80
N SER A 81 -1.25 -11.89 6.43
CA SER A 81 -0.39 -12.84 7.11
C SER A 81 -1.12 -13.57 8.25
N ALA A 82 -1.94 -12.87 9.04
CA ALA A 82 -2.74 -13.49 10.11
C ALA A 82 -3.82 -14.44 9.56
N MET A 83 -4.37 -14.12 8.40
CA MET A 83 -5.33 -15.00 7.71
C MET A 83 -4.68 -16.29 7.21
N VAL A 84 -3.45 -16.24 6.73
CA VAL A 84 -2.75 -17.40 6.15
C VAL A 84 -2.05 -18.26 7.21
N ALA A 85 -1.36 -17.64 8.16
CA ALA A 85 -0.47 -18.33 9.10
C ALA A 85 -0.99 -18.38 10.56
N GLY A 86 -2.09 -17.70 10.87
CA GLY A 86 -2.56 -17.57 12.26
C GLY A 86 -3.00 -18.88 12.93
N GLY A 87 -3.03 -18.88 14.27
CA GLY A 87 -3.67 -19.92 15.09
C GLY A 87 -2.82 -21.13 15.48
N ARG A 88 -1.75 -21.50 14.77
CA ARG A 88 -0.85 -22.62 15.16
C ARG A 88 0.64 -22.43 14.89
N ARG A 89 1.04 -21.78 13.78
CA ARG A 89 2.47 -21.61 13.41
C ARG A 89 2.88 -20.14 13.50
N GLY A 90 3.91 -19.81 14.27
CA GLY A 90 4.42 -18.44 14.36
C GLY A 90 3.42 -17.43 14.95
N ALA A 91 2.47 -17.88 15.78
CA ALA A 91 1.49 -17.00 16.42
C ALA A 91 2.16 -15.92 17.29
N VAL A 92 3.27 -16.27 17.95
CA VAL A 92 4.10 -15.32 18.72
C VAL A 92 4.63 -14.22 17.80
N LEU A 93 5.18 -14.57 16.63
CA LEU A 93 5.67 -13.59 15.66
C LEU A 93 4.55 -12.67 15.17
N GLY A 94 3.34 -13.20 14.97
CA GLY A 94 2.17 -12.40 14.60
C GLY A 94 1.77 -11.37 15.66
N TRP A 95 1.70 -11.78 16.93
CA TRP A 95 1.31 -10.90 18.04
C TRP A 95 2.40 -9.89 18.41
N VAL A 96 3.67 -10.33 18.51
CA VAL A 96 4.80 -9.42 18.73
C VAL A 96 4.89 -8.44 17.58
N GLY A 97 4.72 -8.92 16.35
CA GLY A 97 4.66 -8.08 15.15
C GLY A 97 3.60 -6.98 15.26
N LEU A 98 2.38 -7.36 15.64
CA LEU A 98 1.27 -6.42 15.82
C LEU A 98 1.55 -5.37 16.91
N VAL A 99 2.09 -5.78 18.06
CA VAL A 99 2.42 -4.86 19.15
C VAL A 99 3.52 -3.88 18.73
N LEU A 100 4.59 -4.36 18.09
CA LEU A 100 5.65 -3.49 17.57
C LEU A 100 5.12 -2.51 16.52
N SER A 101 4.26 -2.97 15.60
CA SER A 101 3.63 -2.10 14.61
C SER A 101 2.72 -1.05 15.24
N PHE A 102 1.96 -1.39 16.28
CA PHE A 102 1.15 -0.42 17.03
C PHE A 102 2.02 0.63 17.73
N LEU A 103 3.06 0.19 18.46
CA LEU A 103 3.99 1.12 19.12
C LEU A 103 4.72 2.00 18.11
N GLY A 104 5.13 1.45 16.97
CA GLY A 104 5.73 2.19 15.87
C GLY A 104 4.81 3.31 15.37
N MET A 105 3.52 3.02 15.13
CA MET A 105 2.55 4.04 14.73
C MET A 105 2.40 5.16 15.79
N VAL A 106 2.35 4.81 17.08
CA VAL A 106 2.27 5.81 18.17
C VAL A 106 3.50 6.73 18.18
N LEU A 107 4.70 6.17 18.03
CA LEU A 107 5.95 6.93 17.98
C LEU A 107 6.09 7.80 16.72
N LEU A 108 5.52 7.37 15.60
CA LEU A 108 5.46 8.18 14.36
C LEU A 108 4.54 9.38 14.52
N LEU A 109 3.43 9.22 15.27
CA LEU A 109 2.48 10.30 15.54
C LEU A 109 3.01 11.32 16.55
N SER A 110 3.84 10.92 17.52
CA SER A 110 4.25 11.82 18.61
C SER A 110 4.94 13.10 18.16
N PRO A 111 5.98 13.10 17.28
CA PRO A 111 6.59 14.35 16.82
C PRO A 111 5.63 15.19 15.96
N ALA A 112 4.73 14.56 15.20
CA ALA A 112 3.76 15.27 14.38
C ALA A 112 2.73 16.04 15.23
N LEU A 113 2.27 15.45 16.33
CA LEU A 113 1.29 16.07 17.24
C LEU A 113 1.91 17.10 18.20
N ALA A 114 3.22 17.05 18.41
CA ALA A 114 3.95 17.93 19.31
C ALA A 114 4.68 19.09 18.60
N ASP A 115 4.50 19.26 17.28
CA ASP A 115 5.23 20.25 16.46
C ASP A 115 6.76 20.07 16.51
N GLN A 116 7.24 18.82 16.50
CA GLN A 116 8.65 18.47 16.65
C GLN A 116 9.26 17.78 15.42
N GLY A 117 10.54 18.05 15.16
CA GLY A 117 11.30 17.44 14.06
C GLY A 117 11.19 18.17 12.73
N GLU A 118 12.27 18.16 11.96
CA GLU A 118 12.34 18.88 10.67
C GLU A 118 11.70 18.08 9.54
N PRO A 119 10.75 18.64 8.76
CA PRO A 119 10.14 17.96 7.63
C PRO A 119 11.14 17.59 6.52
N SER A 120 11.13 16.34 6.09
CA SER A 120 11.91 15.83 4.96
C SER A 120 10.98 15.10 3.98
N LEU A 121 10.66 15.76 2.86
CA LEU A 121 9.71 15.29 1.85
C LEU A 121 10.32 14.30 0.85
N ASN A 122 11.02 13.29 1.35
CA ASN A 122 11.65 12.27 0.52
C ASN A 122 10.59 11.51 -0.29
N ASN A 123 10.99 10.97 -1.43
CA ASN A 123 10.09 10.08 -2.17
C ASN A 123 9.90 8.75 -1.42
N TYR A 124 8.70 8.16 -1.57
CA TYR A 124 8.24 6.93 -0.93
C TYR A 124 7.96 7.04 0.56
N VAL A 125 8.99 7.22 1.39
CA VAL A 125 8.83 7.32 2.85
C VAL A 125 9.29 8.71 3.30
N PRO A 126 8.38 9.68 3.40
CA PRO A 126 8.73 10.98 3.93
C PRO A 126 8.92 10.88 5.45
N VAL A 127 9.81 11.72 6.01
CA VAL A 127 10.17 11.63 7.43
C VAL A 127 10.14 12.97 8.13
N LEU A 128 9.78 12.96 9.41
CA LEU A 128 10.17 14.02 10.33
C LEU A 128 11.53 13.64 10.90
N ASN A 129 12.55 14.49 10.71
CA ASN A 129 13.86 14.29 11.29
C ASN A 129 13.78 14.46 12.80
N HIS A 130 13.47 13.36 13.50
CA HIS A 130 13.30 13.29 14.94
C HIS A 130 13.55 11.86 15.44
N PRO A 131 14.26 11.64 16.57
CA PRO A 131 14.57 10.30 17.05
C PRO A 131 13.35 9.41 17.25
N LEU A 132 12.25 9.95 17.81
CA LEU A 132 11.01 9.18 17.98
C LEU A 132 10.42 8.72 16.65
N PHE A 133 10.54 9.54 15.60
CA PHE A 133 10.05 9.16 14.27
C PHE A 133 10.89 8.01 13.69
N SER A 134 12.21 8.10 13.79
CA SER A 134 13.14 7.06 13.31
C SER A 134 12.95 5.73 14.05
N VAL A 135 12.82 5.78 15.39
CA VAL A 135 12.52 4.58 16.20
C VAL A 135 11.12 4.04 15.86
N GLY A 136 10.14 4.91 15.62
CA GLY A 136 8.81 4.53 15.18
C GLY A 136 8.81 3.78 13.84
N LEU A 137 9.56 4.28 12.84
CA LEU A 137 9.77 3.59 11.56
C LEU A 137 10.39 2.21 11.78
N LEU A 138 11.45 2.11 12.61
CA LEU A 138 12.13 0.85 12.90
C LEU A 138 11.18 -0.15 13.56
N PHE A 139 10.44 0.26 14.59
CA PHE A 139 9.49 -0.59 15.29
C PHE A 139 8.39 -1.08 14.36
N PHE A 140 7.85 -0.17 13.55
CA PHE A 140 6.84 -0.52 12.56
C PHE A 140 7.38 -1.54 11.55
N ALA A 141 8.58 -1.29 11.00
CA ALA A 141 9.19 -2.16 10.01
C ALA A 141 9.50 -3.56 10.56
N LEU A 142 10.08 -3.64 11.77
CA LEU A 142 10.32 -4.90 12.45
C LEU A 142 9.02 -5.65 12.72
N GLY A 143 7.97 -4.94 13.13
CA GLY A 143 6.66 -5.54 13.39
C GLY A 143 6.08 -6.25 12.16
N ILE A 144 6.15 -5.59 11.00
CA ILE A 144 5.72 -6.19 9.72
C ILE A 144 6.68 -7.32 9.29
N ALA A 145 7.99 -7.16 9.48
CA ALA A 145 8.98 -8.20 9.15
C ALA A 145 8.70 -9.51 9.91
N LEU A 146 8.37 -9.44 11.20
CA LEU A 146 7.98 -10.61 12.00
C LEU A 146 6.70 -11.27 11.46
N ALA A 147 5.71 -10.48 11.07
CA ALA A 147 4.51 -10.99 10.42
C ALA A 147 4.83 -11.65 9.06
N CYS A 148 5.83 -11.17 8.33
CA CYS A 148 6.27 -11.76 7.06
C CYS A 148 7.09 -13.05 7.25
N LEU A 149 7.95 -13.13 8.26
CA LEU A 149 8.82 -14.29 8.50
C LEU A 149 8.03 -15.59 8.71
N ARG A 150 6.88 -15.53 9.39
CA ARG A 150 6.03 -16.72 9.57
C ARG A 150 5.38 -17.25 8.29
N LEU A 151 5.47 -16.52 7.16
CA LEU A 151 4.93 -16.94 5.88
C LEU A 151 5.86 -17.85 5.07
N TRP A 152 7.12 -18.02 5.49
CA TRP A 152 8.10 -18.87 4.82
C TRP A 152 7.57 -20.26 4.40
N PRO A 153 6.82 -21.01 5.24
CA PRO A 153 6.33 -22.34 4.85
C PRO A 153 5.38 -22.34 3.64
N PHE A 154 4.80 -21.19 3.29
CA PHE A 154 3.85 -21.03 2.19
C PHE A 154 4.53 -20.63 0.88
N LEU A 155 5.84 -20.36 0.87
CA LEU A 155 6.67 -20.20 -0.34
C LEU A 155 6.95 -21.55 -1.00
N ARG A 156 5.88 -22.30 -1.31
CA ARG A 156 5.96 -23.63 -1.92
C ARG A 156 4.96 -23.74 -3.06
N PRO A 157 5.31 -24.39 -4.19
CA PRO A 157 4.38 -24.61 -5.29
C PRO A 157 3.11 -25.39 -4.92
N SER A 158 3.12 -26.16 -3.82
CA SER A 158 1.95 -26.89 -3.34
C SER A 158 0.97 -26.04 -2.53
N SER A 159 1.36 -24.82 -2.12
CA SER A 159 0.49 -23.94 -1.35
C SER A 159 -0.67 -23.42 -2.20
N ALA A 160 -1.82 -23.20 -1.57
CA ALA A 160 -2.97 -22.57 -2.22
C ALA A 160 -2.54 -21.21 -2.83
N PRO A 161 -2.98 -20.83 -4.04
CA PRO A 161 -2.45 -19.66 -4.75
C PRO A 161 -2.49 -18.36 -3.95
N PHE A 162 -3.55 -18.13 -3.18
CA PHE A 162 -3.66 -16.95 -2.32
C PHE A 162 -2.62 -16.96 -1.19
N ALA A 163 -2.44 -18.10 -0.50
CA ALA A 163 -1.44 -18.23 0.56
C ALA A 163 -0.01 -18.10 0.03
N PHE A 164 0.26 -18.67 -1.15
CA PHE A 164 1.52 -18.51 -1.86
C PHE A 164 1.79 -17.04 -2.21
N GLY A 165 0.81 -16.33 -2.78
CA GLY A 165 0.97 -14.91 -3.10
C GLY A 165 1.18 -14.02 -1.87
N VAL A 166 0.49 -14.29 -0.76
CA VAL A 166 0.74 -13.58 0.52
C VAL A 166 2.16 -13.82 1.00
N ALA A 167 2.69 -15.04 0.85
CA ALA A 167 4.08 -15.35 1.19
C ALA A 167 5.07 -14.65 0.26
N CYS A 168 4.80 -14.58 -1.05
CA CYS A 168 5.57 -13.78 -1.99
C CYS A 168 5.56 -12.29 -1.60
N ALA A 169 4.41 -11.73 -1.20
CA ALA A 169 4.32 -10.38 -0.69
C ALA A 169 5.21 -10.18 0.54
N GLY A 170 5.20 -11.13 1.48
CA GLY A 170 6.10 -11.11 2.63
C GLY A 170 7.58 -11.13 2.24
N ALA A 171 7.97 -11.95 1.25
CA ALA A 171 9.34 -11.98 0.74
C ALA A 171 9.74 -10.65 0.05
N ILE A 172 8.85 -10.05 -0.74
CA ILE A 172 9.08 -8.72 -1.35
C ILE A 172 9.31 -7.67 -0.25
N TYR A 173 8.51 -7.70 0.82
CA TYR A 173 8.68 -6.79 1.95
C TYR A 173 10.05 -6.95 2.64
N LEU A 174 10.51 -8.19 2.84
CA LEU A 174 11.83 -8.46 3.41
C LEU A 174 12.96 -7.97 2.49
N MET A 175 12.79 -8.06 1.17
CA MET A 175 13.74 -7.48 0.21
C MET A 175 13.74 -5.94 0.27
N ALA A 176 12.59 -5.29 0.46
CA ALA A 176 12.53 -3.85 0.69
C ALA A 176 13.31 -3.45 1.96
N CYS A 177 13.15 -4.20 3.04
CA CYS A 177 13.91 -3.99 4.29
C CYS A 177 15.43 -4.15 4.07
N LEU A 178 15.83 -5.16 3.30
CA LEU A 178 17.24 -5.35 2.92
C LEU A 178 17.77 -4.16 2.13
N CYS A 179 17.01 -3.64 1.15
CA CYS A 179 17.39 -2.44 0.41
C CYS A 179 17.55 -1.21 1.31
N PHE A 180 16.64 -0.98 2.28
CA PHE A 180 16.81 0.12 3.25
C PHE A 180 18.06 -0.07 4.12
N ALA A 181 18.33 -1.29 4.59
CA ALA A 181 19.53 -1.59 5.37
C ALA A 181 20.82 -1.40 4.57
N MET A 182 20.86 -1.86 3.30
CA MET A 182 21.99 -1.64 2.40
C MET A 182 22.21 -0.15 2.15
N ALA A 183 21.15 0.61 1.87
CA ALA A 183 21.26 2.05 1.69
C ALA A 183 21.82 2.74 2.95
N TYR A 184 21.31 2.40 4.13
CA TYR A 184 21.81 2.94 5.40
C TYR A 184 23.30 2.70 5.61
N VAL A 185 23.81 1.51 5.27
CA VAL A 185 25.22 1.15 5.42
C VAL A 185 26.10 1.83 4.35
N LEU A 186 25.61 1.95 3.12
CA LEU A 186 26.39 2.44 1.98
C LEU A 186 26.42 3.96 1.87
N ILE A 187 25.47 4.68 2.46
CA ILE A 187 25.46 6.15 2.44
C ILE A 187 26.50 6.68 3.42
N PRO A 188 27.49 7.49 2.98
CA PRO A 188 28.48 8.09 3.88
C PRO A 188 27.83 9.01 4.89
N SER A 189 28.26 8.94 6.16
CA SER A 189 27.75 9.80 7.25
C SER A 189 27.98 11.30 7.03
N SER A 190 28.88 11.67 6.12
CA SER A 190 29.14 13.06 5.71
C SER A 190 28.15 13.60 4.67
N THR A 191 27.21 12.78 4.20
CA THR A 191 26.21 13.17 3.20
C THR A 191 25.17 14.09 3.85
N ASP A 192 24.81 15.18 3.17
CA ASP A 192 23.75 16.07 3.63
C ASP A 192 22.44 15.31 3.94
N SER A 193 21.78 15.68 5.02
CA SER A 193 20.62 14.96 5.55
C SER A 193 19.46 14.80 4.56
N ALA A 194 19.20 15.81 3.72
CA ALA A 194 18.13 15.75 2.73
C ALA A 194 18.46 14.76 1.61
N MET A 195 19.71 14.78 1.12
CA MET A 195 20.19 13.80 0.15
C MET A 195 20.25 12.40 0.75
N ALA A 196 20.75 12.26 1.98
CA ALA A 196 20.86 10.98 2.68
C ALA A 196 19.48 10.32 2.82
N ASN A 197 18.47 11.07 3.28
CA ASN A 197 17.11 10.53 3.41
C ASN A 197 16.49 10.17 2.04
N GLU A 198 16.63 11.04 1.03
CA GLU A 198 16.12 10.75 -0.33
C GLU A 198 16.74 9.46 -0.88
N ARG A 199 18.04 9.23 -0.66
CA ARG A 199 18.74 8.02 -1.11
C ARG A 199 18.43 6.78 -0.26
N LEU A 200 18.29 6.95 1.05
CA LEU A 200 17.92 5.89 1.99
C LEU A 200 16.60 5.24 1.57
N PHE A 201 15.58 6.05 1.29
CA PHE A 201 14.24 5.54 1.00
C PHE A 201 14.00 5.22 -0.48
N TRP A 202 14.92 5.56 -1.38
CA TRP A 202 14.74 5.36 -2.82
C TRP A 202 14.55 3.88 -3.20
N GLY A 203 15.56 3.05 -2.93
CA GLY A 203 15.56 1.67 -3.44
C GLY A 203 14.51 0.80 -2.77
N GLY A 204 14.48 0.76 -1.43
CA GLY A 204 13.44 0.04 -0.69
C GLY A 204 12.03 0.57 -0.99
N GLY A 205 11.87 1.88 -1.20
CA GLY A 205 10.60 2.49 -1.59
C GLY A 205 10.08 2.04 -2.97
N HIS A 206 10.97 1.79 -3.93
CA HIS A 206 10.61 1.16 -5.20
C HIS A 206 10.16 -0.29 -4.99
N VAL A 207 10.87 -1.07 -4.16
CA VAL A 207 10.46 -2.45 -3.84
C VAL A 207 9.11 -2.48 -3.13
N LEU A 208 8.79 -1.48 -2.29
CA LEU A 208 7.46 -1.33 -1.71
C LEU A 208 6.37 -1.09 -2.77
N GLN A 209 6.67 -0.51 -3.95
CA GLN A 209 5.67 -0.40 -5.02
C GLN A 209 5.35 -1.75 -5.69
N LEU A 210 6.35 -2.64 -5.80
CA LEU A 210 6.11 -4.04 -6.19
C LEU A 210 5.20 -4.73 -5.16
N LEU A 211 5.42 -4.46 -3.87
CA LEU A 211 4.59 -4.99 -2.79
C LEU A 211 3.15 -4.45 -2.85
N ASN A 212 2.96 -3.15 -3.00
CA ASN A 212 1.65 -2.52 -3.11
C ASN A 212 0.85 -3.10 -4.29
N THR A 213 1.54 -3.37 -5.39
CA THR A 213 0.98 -4.05 -6.56
C THR A 213 0.63 -5.50 -6.26
N MET A 214 1.52 -6.24 -5.58
CA MET A 214 1.24 -7.61 -5.14
C MET A 214 -0.03 -7.69 -4.27
N LEU A 215 -0.20 -6.74 -3.33
CA LEU A 215 -1.41 -6.64 -2.51
C LEU A 215 -2.67 -6.44 -3.38
N LEU A 216 -2.61 -5.56 -4.37
CA LEU A 216 -3.71 -5.37 -5.33
C LEU A 216 -4.05 -6.66 -6.10
N LEU A 217 -3.05 -7.37 -6.61
CA LEU A 217 -3.27 -8.60 -7.36
C LEU A 217 -3.85 -9.72 -6.47
N LEU A 218 -3.45 -9.80 -5.20
CA LEU A 218 -4.05 -10.68 -4.20
C LEU A 218 -5.53 -10.36 -3.95
N ILE A 219 -5.86 -9.07 -3.87
CA ILE A 219 -7.24 -8.59 -3.66
C ILE A 219 -8.10 -8.92 -4.88
N TRP A 220 -7.60 -8.63 -6.08
CA TRP A 220 -8.29 -8.97 -7.33
C TRP A 220 -8.54 -10.47 -7.45
N GLN A 221 -7.54 -11.30 -7.11
CA GLN A 221 -7.70 -12.75 -7.07
C GLN A 221 -8.81 -13.15 -6.09
N ASP A 222 -8.77 -12.66 -4.85
CA ASP A 222 -9.75 -13.01 -3.82
C ASP A 222 -11.17 -12.60 -4.21
N LEU A 223 -11.37 -11.34 -4.61
CA LEU A 223 -12.69 -10.83 -4.97
C LEU A 223 -13.26 -11.56 -6.18
N ALA A 224 -12.44 -11.84 -7.20
CA ALA A 224 -12.87 -12.61 -8.37
C ALA A 224 -13.28 -14.04 -7.99
N GLN A 225 -12.48 -14.71 -7.15
CA GLN A 225 -12.78 -16.08 -6.73
C GLN A 225 -14.01 -16.18 -5.82
N ARG A 226 -14.28 -15.15 -5.02
CA ARG A 226 -15.51 -15.05 -4.21
C ARG A 226 -16.75 -14.81 -5.06
N LEU A 227 -16.63 -14.01 -6.11
CA LEU A 227 -17.74 -13.68 -7.00
C LEU A 227 -18.08 -14.84 -7.94
N TRP A 228 -17.06 -15.50 -8.50
CA TRP A 228 -17.22 -16.41 -9.64
C TRP A 228 -16.60 -17.80 -9.44
N GLY A 229 -16.09 -18.09 -8.25
CA GLY A 229 -15.53 -19.40 -7.91
C GLY A 229 -14.01 -19.51 -8.09
N PRO A 230 -13.38 -20.56 -7.55
CA PRO A 230 -11.92 -20.69 -7.44
C PRO A 230 -11.19 -20.71 -8.80
N THR A 231 -11.88 -21.06 -9.87
CA THR A 231 -11.35 -21.15 -11.24
C THR A 231 -11.58 -19.89 -12.08
N SER A 232 -12.08 -18.80 -11.48
CA SER A 232 -12.35 -17.53 -12.19
C SER A 232 -11.11 -16.98 -12.91
N LEU A 233 -9.94 -17.15 -12.28
CA LEU A 233 -8.63 -16.83 -12.85
C LEU A 233 -7.80 -18.12 -12.95
N PRO A 234 -7.11 -18.37 -14.08
CA PRO A 234 -6.20 -19.51 -14.19
C PRO A 234 -5.11 -19.46 -13.13
N VAL A 235 -4.88 -20.59 -12.45
CA VAL A 235 -3.89 -20.67 -11.34
C VAL A 235 -2.48 -20.32 -11.82
N ASP A 236 -2.11 -20.75 -13.02
CA ASP A 236 -0.78 -20.49 -13.58
C ASP A 236 -0.57 -19.02 -13.89
N LEU A 237 -1.61 -18.33 -14.40
CA LEU A 237 -1.59 -16.88 -14.61
C LEU A 237 -1.33 -16.13 -13.29
N VAL A 238 -2.10 -16.49 -12.25
CA VAL A 238 -2.00 -15.87 -10.92
C VAL A 238 -0.59 -16.09 -10.34
N ARG A 239 -0.09 -17.33 -10.39
CA ARG A 239 1.24 -17.67 -9.87
C ARG A 239 2.36 -17.01 -10.66
N ALA A 240 2.26 -16.97 -11.99
CA ALA A 240 3.25 -16.31 -12.84
C ALA A 240 3.33 -14.80 -12.52
N ALA A 241 2.19 -14.13 -12.33
CA ALA A 241 2.16 -12.73 -11.92
C ALA A 241 2.86 -12.50 -10.57
N TYR A 242 2.61 -13.36 -9.58
CA TYR A 242 3.26 -13.28 -8.27
C TYR A 242 4.76 -13.55 -8.35
N LEU A 243 5.17 -14.58 -9.09
CA LEU A 243 6.57 -14.93 -9.26
C LEU A 243 7.34 -13.84 -10.01
N LEU A 244 6.72 -13.19 -10.99
CA LEU A 244 7.35 -12.10 -11.73
C LEU A 244 7.65 -10.91 -10.81
N LEU A 245 6.67 -10.44 -10.04
CA LEU A 245 6.88 -9.37 -9.05
C LEU A 245 7.94 -9.75 -8.01
N LEU A 246 7.92 -11.00 -7.53
CA LEU A 246 8.92 -11.51 -6.60
C LEU A 246 10.32 -11.53 -7.23
N ALA A 247 10.47 -11.96 -8.48
CA ALA A 247 11.74 -12.02 -9.17
C ALA A 247 12.39 -10.63 -9.29
N PHE A 248 11.62 -9.60 -9.63
CA PHE A 248 12.12 -8.22 -9.64
C PHE A 248 12.53 -7.75 -8.23
N ALA A 249 11.75 -8.07 -7.19
CA ALA A 249 12.12 -7.72 -5.83
C ALA A 249 13.40 -8.43 -5.35
N LEU A 250 13.61 -9.69 -5.72
CA LEU A 250 14.83 -10.45 -5.43
C LEU A 250 16.06 -9.87 -6.14
N GLY A 251 15.88 -9.29 -7.33
CA GLY A 251 16.95 -8.60 -8.06
C GLY A 251 17.32 -7.23 -7.50
N ALA A 252 16.44 -6.58 -6.73
CA ALA A 252 16.63 -5.21 -6.26
C ALA A 252 17.90 -5.00 -5.39
N PRO A 253 18.25 -5.88 -4.42
CA PRO A 253 19.50 -5.75 -3.67
C PRO A 253 20.76 -5.76 -4.54
N LEU A 254 20.75 -6.46 -5.69
CA LEU A 254 21.90 -6.52 -6.60
C LEU A 254 22.23 -5.16 -7.23
N LEU A 255 21.26 -4.24 -7.29
CA LEU A 255 21.47 -2.89 -7.81
C LEU A 255 22.43 -2.07 -6.93
N TYR A 256 22.40 -2.28 -5.61
CA TYR A 256 23.34 -1.65 -4.67
C TYR A 256 24.77 -2.19 -4.81
N LEU A 257 24.94 -3.42 -5.32
CA LEU A 257 26.26 -3.98 -5.60
C LEU A 257 26.84 -3.45 -6.92
N ARG A 258 25.97 -3.03 -7.84
CA ARG A 258 26.37 -2.59 -9.18
C ARG A 258 26.57 -1.09 -9.30
N PHE A 259 25.76 -0.31 -8.62
CA PHE A 259 25.71 1.14 -8.74
C PHE A 259 25.95 1.80 -7.39
N ASP A 260 26.74 2.86 -7.39
CA ASP A 260 26.94 3.71 -6.22
C ASP A 260 25.59 4.29 -5.74
N VAL A 261 25.32 4.21 -4.43
CA VAL A 261 24.01 4.56 -3.84
C VAL A 261 23.62 6.04 -4.05
N LEU A 262 24.61 6.93 -4.18
CA LEU A 262 24.38 8.36 -4.40
C LEU A 262 24.23 8.71 -5.89
N SER A 263 24.68 7.81 -6.78
CA SER A 263 24.69 8.03 -8.22
C SER A 263 23.30 8.16 -8.87
N LEU A 264 23.26 8.90 -9.98
CA LEU A 264 22.07 8.95 -10.83
C LEU A 264 21.76 7.59 -11.48
N ALA A 265 22.79 6.79 -11.79
CA ALA A 265 22.62 5.46 -12.36
C ALA A 265 21.84 4.52 -11.41
N HIS A 266 22.16 4.55 -10.12
CA HIS A 266 21.39 3.83 -9.10
C HIS A 266 19.92 4.28 -9.07
N ARG A 267 19.69 5.60 -9.10
CA ARG A 267 18.34 6.19 -9.16
C ARG A 267 17.55 5.63 -10.35
N HIS A 268 18.14 5.70 -11.55
CA HIS A 268 17.53 5.23 -12.79
C HIS A 268 17.33 3.71 -12.82
N ALA A 269 18.25 2.92 -12.25
CA ALA A 269 18.13 1.46 -12.20
C ALA A 269 16.89 1.04 -11.40
N PHE A 270 16.64 1.69 -10.25
CA PHE A 270 15.42 1.44 -9.47
C PHE A 270 14.16 1.91 -10.19
N THR A 271 14.20 3.03 -10.90
CA THR A 271 13.06 3.45 -11.74
C THR A 271 12.79 2.44 -12.86
N ALA A 272 13.83 1.93 -13.51
CA ALA A 272 13.74 0.90 -14.54
C ALA A 272 13.17 -0.42 -13.98
N LEU A 273 13.51 -0.79 -12.74
CA LEU A 273 12.93 -1.94 -12.03
C LEU A 273 11.40 -1.91 -12.07
N LEU A 274 10.78 -0.75 -11.85
CA LEU A 274 9.32 -0.61 -11.90
C LEU A 274 8.79 -0.65 -13.32
N TRP A 275 9.47 0.02 -14.25
CA TRP A 275 9.09 0.02 -15.67
C TRP A 275 9.06 -1.39 -16.27
N TYR A 276 9.97 -2.26 -15.87
CA TYR A 276 10.00 -3.64 -16.34
C TYR A 276 9.16 -4.58 -15.46
N GLY A 277 9.09 -4.33 -14.16
CA GLY A 277 8.46 -5.24 -13.21
C GLY A 277 6.95 -5.10 -13.04
N LEU A 278 6.39 -3.90 -13.21
CA LEU A 278 4.98 -3.64 -12.93
C LEU A 278 4.00 -3.86 -14.09
N PRO A 279 4.27 -3.43 -15.35
CA PRO A 279 3.23 -3.41 -16.37
C PRO A 279 2.66 -4.79 -16.70
N LEU A 280 3.52 -5.77 -16.96
CA LEU A 280 3.09 -7.10 -17.39
C LEU A 280 2.19 -7.83 -16.37
N PRO A 281 2.57 -7.98 -15.08
CA PRO A 281 1.70 -8.69 -14.12
C PRO A 281 0.38 -7.94 -13.87
N CYS A 282 0.39 -6.62 -13.85
CA CYS A 282 -0.81 -5.79 -13.74
C CYS A 282 -1.76 -5.98 -14.91
N LEU A 283 -1.25 -5.89 -16.14
CA LEU A 283 -2.05 -6.07 -17.35
C LEU A 283 -2.62 -7.47 -17.42
N ALA A 284 -1.80 -8.50 -17.21
CA ALA A 284 -2.22 -9.89 -17.31
C ALA A 284 -3.35 -10.24 -16.32
N MET A 285 -3.19 -9.85 -15.04
CA MET A 285 -4.24 -10.03 -14.03
C MET A 285 -5.45 -9.13 -14.27
N GLY A 286 -5.23 -7.86 -14.64
CA GLY A 286 -6.30 -6.89 -14.92
C GLY A 286 -7.18 -7.33 -16.08
N PHE A 287 -6.60 -7.83 -17.18
CA PHE A 287 -7.35 -8.43 -18.29
C PHE A 287 -8.10 -9.69 -17.85
N GLY A 288 -7.49 -10.55 -17.03
CA GLY A 288 -8.17 -11.71 -16.44
C GLY A 288 -9.45 -11.32 -15.68
N VAL A 289 -9.34 -10.32 -14.81
CA VAL A 289 -10.48 -9.78 -14.03
C VAL A 289 -11.50 -9.10 -14.94
N ALA A 290 -11.06 -8.30 -15.92
CA ALA A 290 -11.93 -7.64 -16.88
C ALA A 290 -12.74 -8.66 -17.69
N ARG A 291 -12.12 -9.78 -18.09
CA ARG A 291 -12.78 -10.91 -18.75
C ARG A 291 -13.85 -11.53 -17.86
N CYS A 292 -13.57 -11.74 -16.57
CA CYS A 292 -14.58 -12.22 -15.63
C CYS A 292 -15.78 -11.27 -15.52
N LEU A 293 -15.53 -9.96 -15.37
CA LEU A 293 -16.58 -8.92 -15.34
C LEU A 293 -17.41 -8.90 -16.64
N TRP A 294 -16.76 -9.09 -17.78
CA TRP A 294 -17.44 -9.15 -19.08
C TRP A 294 -18.34 -10.38 -19.20
N GLN A 295 -17.84 -11.55 -18.82
CA GLN A 295 -18.56 -12.82 -18.93
C GLN A 295 -19.71 -12.96 -17.93
N ALA A 296 -19.62 -12.28 -16.78
CA ALA A 296 -20.64 -12.33 -15.73
C ALA A 296 -21.82 -11.38 -15.94
N ARG A 297 -21.96 -10.75 -17.12
CA ARG A 297 -23.06 -9.82 -17.41
C ARG A 297 -24.42 -10.54 -17.45
N PRO A 298 -25.51 -9.91 -16.97
CA PRO A 298 -25.56 -8.57 -16.38
C PRO A 298 -24.98 -8.51 -14.95
N LEU A 299 -24.29 -7.41 -14.63
CA LEU A 299 -23.66 -7.19 -13.33
C LEU A 299 -24.61 -6.53 -12.32
N ASP A 300 -24.63 -7.03 -11.08
CA ASP A 300 -25.31 -6.36 -9.97
C ASP A 300 -24.43 -5.25 -9.37
N TRP A 301 -24.62 -4.02 -9.86
CA TRP A 301 -23.90 -2.84 -9.37
C TRP A 301 -24.21 -2.45 -7.92
N ARG A 302 -25.20 -3.09 -7.28
CA ARG A 302 -25.47 -2.92 -5.85
C ARG A 302 -24.57 -3.80 -4.99
N SER A 303 -23.90 -4.79 -5.58
CA SER A 303 -22.92 -5.63 -4.90
C SER A 303 -21.65 -4.84 -4.60
N PRO A 304 -21.26 -4.67 -3.32
CA PRO A 304 -20.01 -4.01 -2.97
C PRO A 304 -18.79 -4.69 -3.59
N ALA A 305 -18.82 -6.02 -3.75
CA ALA A 305 -17.74 -6.79 -4.34
C ALA A 305 -17.55 -6.45 -5.83
N ILE A 306 -18.63 -6.43 -6.62
CA ILE A 306 -18.57 -6.07 -8.05
C ILE A 306 -18.13 -4.61 -8.18
N LEU A 307 -18.75 -3.72 -7.42
CA LEU A 307 -18.49 -2.29 -7.51
C LEU A 307 -17.04 -1.94 -7.12
N SER A 308 -16.55 -2.47 -5.99
CA SER A 308 -15.17 -2.22 -5.56
C SER A 308 -14.15 -2.78 -6.53
N LEU A 309 -14.39 -3.98 -7.09
CA LEU A 309 -13.50 -4.61 -8.05
C LEU A 309 -13.44 -3.81 -9.36
N PHE A 310 -14.59 -3.38 -9.88
CA PHE A 310 -14.67 -2.54 -11.08
C PHE A 310 -13.99 -1.18 -10.88
N LEU A 311 -14.32 -0.46 -9.80
CA LEU A 311 -13.72 0.85 -9.52
C LEU A 311 -12.21 0.72 -9.28
N SER A 312 -11.77 -0.31 -8.53
CA SER A 312 -10.36 -0.59 -8.32
C SER A 312 -9.61 -0.76 -9.65
N LEU A 313 -10.15 -1.59 -10.55
CA LEU A 313 -9.57 -1.82 -11.88
C LEU A 313 -9.53 -0.54 -12.73
N ALA A 314 -10.66 0.19 -12.80
CA ALA A 314 -10.79 1.38 -13.63
C ALA A 314 -9.87 2.51 -13.15
N VAL A 315 -9.90 2.83 -11.85
CA VAL A 315 -9.10 3.91 -11.27
C VAL A 315 -7.60 3.57 -11.33
N PHE A 316 -7.23 2.31 -11.06
CA PHE A 316 -5.84 1.86 -11.20
C PHE A 316 -5.37 1.94 -12.66
N ALA A 317 -6.18 1.52 -13.63
CA ALA A 317 -5.84 1.58 -15.05
C ALA A 317 -5.65 3.01 -15.54
N ILE A 318 -6.55 3.94 -15.16
CA ILE A 318 -6.43 5.36 -15.49
C ILE A 318 -5.15 5.95 -14.88
N GLY A 319 -4.86 5.64 -13.62
CA GLY A 319 -3.62 6.04 -12.97
C GLY A 319 -2.39 5.48 -13.69
N GLY A 320 -2.38 4.18 -13.98
CA GLY A 320 -1.29 3.51 -14.71
C GLY A 320 -1.01 4.16 -16.07
N LEU A 321 -2.06 4.50 -16.84
CA LEU A 321 -1.92 5.23 -18.11
C LEU A 321 -1.33 6.62 -17.92
N ALA A 322 -1.77 7.38 -16.90
CA ALA A 322 -1.18 8.68 -16.57
C ALA A 322 0.32 8.60 -16.23
N GLY A 323 0.80 7.43 -15.77
CA GLY A 323 2.21 7.15 -15.50
C GLY A 323 3.13 7.18 -16.73
N PHE A 324 2.57 7.07 -17.94
CA PHE A 324 3.32 7.24 -19.18
C PHE A 324 3.51 8.72 -19.58
N PHE A 325 2.79 9.63 -18.92
CA PHE A 325 2.77 11.06 -19.26
C PHE A 325 3.31 11.93 -18.11
N LEU A 326 4.17 11.37 -17.26
CA LEU A 326 4.81 12.08 -16.16
C LEU A 326 5.68 13.23 -16.65
N GLY A 327 5.63 14.35 -15.94
CA GLY A 327 6.53 15.48 -16.16
C GLY A 327 7.73 15.52 -15.23
N ILE A 328 8.58 16.53 -15.41
CA ILE A 328 9.75 16.76 -14.57
C ILE A 328 9.31 17.52 -13.32
N ALA A 329 9.17 16.80 -12.21
CA ALA A 329 8.87 17.37 -10.88
C ALA A 329 7.58 18.23 -10.80
N ASP A 330 6.61 18.00 -11.68
CA ASP A 330 5.31 18.67 -11.67
C ASP A 330 4.22 17.80 -11.01
N THR A 331 3.01 18.35 -10.92
CA THR A 331 1.89 17.66 -10.27
C THR A 331 1.30 16.48 -11.06
N ARG A 332 1.78 16.17 -12.27
CA ARG A 332 1.39 14.92 -12.96
C ARG A 332 1.91 13.69 -12.22
N THR A 333 3.02 13.83 -11.49
CA THR A 333 3.51 12.76 -10.60
C THR A 333 2.49 12.42 -9.50
N PRO A 334 2.00 13.38 -8.69
CA PRO A 334 0.89 13.14 -7.78
C PRO A 334 -0.39 12.65 -8.42
N SER A 335 -0.75 13.17 -9.60
CA SER A 335 -1.92 12.66 -10.32
C SER A 335 -1.87 11.15 -10.53
N HIS A 336 -0.75 10.66 -11.12
CA HIS A 336 -0.54 9.25 -11.37
C HIS A 336 -0.64 8.42 -10.09
N TYR A 337 0.16 8.75 -9.07
CA TYR A 337 0.20 7.91 -7.88
C TYR A 337 -1.09 7.99 -7.06
N HIS A 338 -1.80 9.12 -7.01
CA HIS A 338 -3.08 9.21 -6.31
C HIS A 338 -4.16 8.33 -6.96
N ALA A 339 -4.20 8.28 -8.29
CA ALA A 339 -5.10 7.36 -8.99
C ALA A 339 -4.69 5.89 -8.75
N VAL A 340 -3.41 5.53 -8.91
CA VAL A 340 -2.94 4.16 -8.67
C VAL A 340 -3.19 3.71 -7.23
N ILE A 341 -2.81 4.52 -6.24
CA ILE A 341 -3.07 4.28 -4.81
C ILE A 341 -4.58 4.20 -4.54
N GLY A 342 -5.38 5.07 -5.17
CA GLY A 342 -6.84 5.05 -5.08
C GLY A 342 -7.44 3.74 -5.58
N GLY A 343 -6.91 3.19 -6.68
CA GLY A 343 -7.27 1.87 -7.20
C GLY A 343 -6.93 0.74 -6.21
N VAL A 344 -5.75 0.78 -5.58
CA VAL A 344 -5.37 -0.17 -4.53
C VAL A 344 -6.32 -0.05 -3.32
N ASN A 345 -6.60 1.17 -2.88
CA ASN A 345 -7.47 1.41 -1.73
C ASN A 345 -8.91 0.95 -1.97
N LEU A 346 -9.46 1.17 -3.17
CA LEU A 346 -10.78 0.64 -3.56
C LEU A 346 -10.83 -0.89 -3.48
N GLY A 347 -9.74 -1.55 -3.90
CA GLY A 347 -9.58 -2.98 -3.73
C GLY A 347 -9.61 -3.38 -2.24
N LEU A 348 -8.82 -2.72 -1.41
CA LEU A 348 -8.78 -2.96 0.03
C LEU A 348 -10.14 -2.71 0.70
N MET A 349 -10.85 -1.64 0.33
CA MET A 349 -12.22 -1.40 0.78
C MET A 349 -13.12 -2.59 0.43
N GLY A 350 -13.04 -3.10 -0.81
CA GLY A 350 -13.74 -4.32 -1.22
C GLY A 350 -13.40 -5.54 -0.36
N LEU A 351 -12.11 -5.80 -0.16
CA LEU A 351 -11.62 -6.89 0.70
C LEU A 351 -12.17 -6.77 2.12
N PHE A 352 -12.15 -5.58 2.71
CA PHE A 352 -12.67 -5.35 4.06
C PHE A 352 -14.18 -5.61 4.14
N LEU A 353 -14.95 -5.06 3.20
CA LEU A 353 -16.41 -5.18 3.18
C LEU A 353 -16.89 -6.61 2.94
N VAL A 354 -16.20 -7.36 2.08
CA VAL A 354 -16.66 -8.65 1.54
C VAL A 354 -16.00 -9.84 2.25
N ARG A 355 -14.79 -9.68 2.76
CA ARG A 355 -14.03 -10.78 3.39
C ARG A 355 -13.75 -10.50 4.87
N ILE A 356 -13.10 -9.39 5.21
CA ILE A 356 -12.57 -9.21 6.57
C ILE A 356 -13.69 -9.02 7.59
N LEU A 357 -14.67 -8.15 7.30
CA LEU A 357 -15.78 -7.89 8.20
C LEU A 357 -16.64 -9.15 8.47
N PRO A 358 -17.04 -9.94 7.45
CA PRO A 358 -17.66 -11.25 7.67
C PRO A 358 -16.79 -12.22 8.48
N LEU A 359 -15.48 -12.31 8.18
CA LEU A 359 -14.55 -13.15 8.96
C LEU A 359 -14.44 -12.75 10.43
N LEU A 360 -14.75 -11.49 10.77
CA LEU A 360 -14.81 -11.00 12.15
C LEU A 360 -16.20 -11.14 12.78
N GLY A 361 -17.18 -11.73 12.08
CA GLY A 361 -18.56 -11.84 12.53
C GLY A 361 -19.31 -10.50 12.50
N ARG A 362 -18.86 -9.55 11.67
CA ARG A 362 -19.43 -8.20 11.55
C ARG A 362 -19.82 -7.88 10.10
N PRO A 363 -20.63 -8.70 9.42
CA PRO A 363 -21.01 -8.45 8.04
C PRO A 363 -21.72 -7.10 7.88
N ILE A 364 -21.60 -6.51 6.69
CA ILE A 364 -22.18 -5.21 6.38
C ILE A 364 -23.70 -5.20 6.53
N GLN A 365 -24.23 -4.26 7.30
CA GLN A 365 -25.68 -4.10 7.51
C GLN A 365 -26.27 -3.09 6.51
N LYS A 366 -25.54 -2.01 6.20
CA LYS A 366 -26.00 -0.90 5.36
C LYS A 366 -25.33 -0.91 3.98
N VAL A 367 -25.64 -1.91 3.16
CA VAL A 367 -25.03 -2.13 1.83
C VAL A 367 -25.07 -0.87 0.96
N ARG A 368 -26.21 -0.16 0.92
CA ARG A 368 -26.38 1.09 0.13
C ARG A 368 -25.45 2.21 0.57
N LEU A 369 -25.14 2.32 1.86
CA LEU A 369 -24.21 3.32 2.35
C LEU A 369 -22.77 2.98 1.93
N MET A 370 -22.41 1.70 1.98
CA MET A 370 -21.08 1.24 1.58
C MET A 370 -20.86 1.38 0.07
N THR A 371 -21.87 1.13 -0.77
CA THR A 371 -21.74 1.37 -2.21
C THR A 371 -21.64 2.86 -2.54
N ARG A 372 -22.35 3.74 -1.82
CA ARG A 372 -22.16 5.19 -1.93
C ARG A 372 -20.75 5.62 -1.52
N ALA A 373 -20.20 5.07 -0.44
CA ALA A 373 -18.83 5.37 -0.01
C ALA A 373 -17.80 4.95 -1.08
N LEU A 374 -17.98 3.79 -1.73
CA LEU A 374 -17.13 3.36 -2.84
C LEU A 374 -17.20 4.32 -4.03
N HIS A 375 -18.39 4.77 -4.42
CA HIS A 375 -18.54 5.76 -5.49
C HIS A 375 -17.93 7.11 -5.14
N LEU A 376 -18.21 7.64 -3.93
CA LEU A 376 -17.66 8.92 -3.48
C LEU A 376 -16.13 8.89 -3.48
N TYR A 377 -15.54 7.81 -2.97
CA TYR A 377 -14.09 7.65 -2.97
C TYR A 377 -13.54 7.49 -4.39
N GLY A 378 -14.10 6.60 -5.22
CA GLY A 378 -13.59 6.32 -6.56
C GLY A 378 -13.68 7.52 -7.50
N TRP A 379 -14.85 8.16 -7.58
CA TRP A 379 -15.02 9.37 -8.39
C TRP A 379 -14.27 10.57 -7.82
N GLY A 380 -14.24 10.72 -6.49
CA GLY A 380 -13.47 11.76 -5.83
C GLY A 380 -11.97 11.64 -6.12
N GLN A 381 -11.41 10.42 -6.08
CA GLN A 381 -10.01 10.19 -6.43
C GLN A 381 -9.72 10.48 -7.91
N LEU A 382 -10.62 10.11 -8.82
CA LEU A 382 -10.45 10.46 -10.24
C LEU A 382 -10.49 11.96 -10.48
N LEU A 383 -11.44 12.68 -9.86
CA LEU A 383 -11.51 14.13 -9.94
C LEU A 383 -10.25 14.79 -9.38
N HIS A 384 -9.77 14.31 -8.23
CA HIS A 384 -8.55 14.80 -7.59
C HIS A 384 -7.30 14.55 -8.45
N ALA A 385 -7.14 13.33 -8.97
CA ALA A 385 -6.06 12.98 -9.88
C ALA A 385 -6.11 13.79 -11.19
N LEU A 386 -7.30 13.99 -11.76
CA LEU A 386 -7.48 14.82 -12.95
C LEU A 386 -7.08 16.28 -12.69
N GLY A 387 -7.49 16.86 -11.56
CA GLY A 387 -7.09 18.21 -11.16
C GLY A 387 -5.56 18.37 -11.09
N PHE A 388 -4.87 17.42 -10.45
CA PHE A 388 -3.41 17.41 -10.42
C PHE A 388 -2.77 17.24 -11.80
N PHE A 389 -3.38 16.44 -12.67
CA PHE A 389 -2.86 16.22 -14.03
C PHE A 389 -2.91 17.51 -14.84
N LEU A 390 -4.07 18.19 -14.82
CA LEU A 390 -4.29 19.44 -15.55
C LEU A 390 -3.40 20.56 -15.00
N ALA A 391 -3.28 20.68 -13.67
CA ALA A 391 -2.36 21.63 -13.05
C ALA A 391 -0.90 21.39 -13.48
N GLY A 392 -0.48 20.13 -13.55
CA GLY A 392 0.89 19.78 -13.90
C GLY A 392 1.16 19.98 -15.39
N ALA A 393 0.17 19.71 -16.24
CA ALA A 393 0.21 20.05 -17.66
C ALA A 393 0.31 21.58 -17.88
N ALA A 394 -0.21 22.38 -16.95
CA ALA A 394 -0.06 23.84 -16.92
C ALA A 394 1.23 24.33 -16.22
N GLY A 395 2.12 23.41 -15.77
CA GLY A 395 3.42 23.74 -15.20
C GLY A 395 3.47 23.89 -13.68
N VAL A 396 2.42 23.50 -12.95
CA VAL A 396 2.41 23.58 -11.48
C VAL A 396 3.41 22.58 -10.87
N PRO A 397 4.38 23.03 -10.05
CA PRO A 397 5.36 22.15 -9.42
C PRO A 397 4.73 21.31 -8.30
N ARG A 398 5.31 20.14 -8.03
CA ARG A 398 4.92 19.33 -6.85
C ARG A 398 5.71 19.75 -5.60
N LYS A 399 5.15 19.47 -4.42
CA LYS A 399 5.76 19.72 -3.09
C LYS A 399 5.96 21.20 -2.73
N THR A 400 5.16 22.10 -3.32
CA THR A 400 5.10 23.54 -3.01
C THR A 400 3.80 23.90 -2.32
#